data_AF-A0A3C1K4N5-F1
#
_entry.id   AF-A0A3C1K4N5-F1
#
_cell.length_a   1.000
_cell.length_b   1.000
_cell.length_c   1.000
_cell.angle_alpha   90.00
_cell.angle_beta   90.00
_cell.angle_gamma   90.00
#
_symmetry.space_group_name_H-M   'P 1'
#
loop_
_entity.id
_entity.type
_entity.pdbx_description
1 polymer ?
#
loop_
_entity_poly.entity_id
_entity_poly.type
_entity_poly.pdbx_seq_one_letter_code
_entity_poly.pdbx_strand_id
1 'polypeptide(L)'
;MDIASIIGLISGIGFVIYGYTMDGGKVGSLWLISAVVIVAGGSFGSVCLSYGMNQLKKFPKLLIEVYTNPKSTVNDTIEYLITLSQTAKQNGLLSLEKAVMTADPKKKIDPFLKRGILSVVDGTDPEKINEIMQSDIYVYEQDKQIAISMFDSLAAFAPAFGMIGTIIGMISMLSAGMDNPDKLT
;
A
#
# COMPACT_ATOMS: atom_id res chain seq x y z
N MET A 1 -4.36 -3.40 9.59
CA MET A 1 -4.72 -2.00 9.34
C MET A 1 -4.71 -1.24 10.64
N ASP A 2 -4.29 0.02 10.57
CA ASP A 2 -4.58 0.98 11.63
C ASP A 2 -6.09 1.22 11.73
N ILE A 3 -6.58 1.36 12.96
CA ILE A 3 -7.99 1.64 13.26
C ILE A 3 -8.42 2.94 12.59
N ALA A 4 -7.51 3.93 12.52
CA ALA A 4 -7.77 5.20 11.86
C ALA A 4 -8.08 5.02 10.35
N SER A 5 -7.36 4.14 9.64
CA SER A 5 -7.61 3.88 8.21
C SER A 5 -8.99 3.26 7.97
N ILE A 6 -9.41 2.33 8.84
CA ILE A 6 -10.74 1.70 8.76
C ILE A 6 -11.84 2.74 9.03
N ILE A 7 -11.70 3.52 10.11
CA ILE A 7 -12.67 4.55 10.47
C ILE A 7 -12.76 5.61 9.36
N GLY A 8 -11.63 6.04 8.80
CA GLY A 8 -11.59 7.00 7.70
C GLY A 8 -12.34 6.51 6.46
N LEU A 9 -12.11 5.25 6.05
CA LEU A 9 -12.79 4.65 4.89
C LEU A 9 -14.31 4.52 5.12
N ILE A 10 -14.73 4.02 6.29
CA ILE A 10 -16.16 3.84 6.61
C ILE A 10 -16.86 5.19 6.74
N SER A 11 -16.25 6.16 7.42
CA SER A 11 -16.84 7.50 7.59
C SER A 11 -16.94 8.25 6.27
N GLY A 12 -15.93 8.17 5.39
CA GLY A 12 -15.97 8.79 4.07
C GLY A 12 -17.12 8.27 3.21
N ILE A 13 -17.27 6.95 3.10
CA ILE A 13 -18.40 6.33 2.39
C ILE A 13 -19.73 6.67 3.07
N GLY A 14 -19.77 6.61 4.40
CA GLY A 14 -20.96 6.90 5.20
C GLY A 14 -21.49 8.32 4.99
N PHE A 15 -20.62 9.33 4.98
CA PHE A 15 -21.04 10.72 4.76
C PHE A 15 -21.55 10.96 3.34
N VAL A 16 -20.95 10.32 2.33
CA VAL A 16 -21.44 10.42 0.93
C VAL A 16 -22.84 9.83 0.81
N ILE A 17 -23.07 8.63 1.36
CA ILE A 17 -24.38 7.98 1.32
C ILE A 17 -25.41 8.78 2.13
N TYR A 18 -25.04 9.22 3.33
CA TYR A 18 -25.92 9.99 4.20
C TYR A 18 -26.37 11.29 3.52
N GLY A 19 -25.42 12.06 2.96
CA GLY A 19 -25.73 13.26 2.19
C GLY A 19 -26.68 12.99 1.02
N TYR A 20 -26.42 11.94 0.23
CA TYR A 20 -27.29 11.57 -0.89
C TYR A 20 -28.72 11.22 -0.45
N THR A 21 -28.88 10.54 0.69
CA THR A 21 -30.21 10.22 1.23
C THR A 21 -30.93 11.44 1.81
N MET A 22 -30.21 12.43 2.33
CA MET A 22 -30.81 13.69 2.80
C MET A 22 -31.45 14.47 1.65
N ASP A 23 -30.85 14.43 0.47
CA ASP A 23 -31.41 15.03 -0.75
C ASP A 23 -32.53 14.18 -1.39
N GLY A 24 -33.00 13.13 -0.70
CA GLY A 24 -34.08 12.25 -1.17
C GLY A 24 -33.62 11.16 -2.14
N GLY A 25 -32.31 10.97 -2.31
CA GLY A 25 -31.73 9.93 -3.15
C GLY A 25 -31.95 8.51 -2.62
N LYS A 26 -32.25 7.57 -3.52
CA LYS A 26 -32.36 6.13 -3.18
C LYS A 26 -30.99 5.49 -3.30
N VAL A 27 -30.40 4.98 -2.22
CA VAL A 27 -29.04 4.39 -2.23
C VAL A 27 -28.79 3.38 -3.37
N GLY A 28 -29.81 2.60 -3.76
CA GLY A 28 -29.71 1.65 -4.86
C GLY A 28 -29.37 2.26 -6.23
N SER A 29 -29.70 3.54 -6.47
CA SER A 29 -29.36 4.24 -7.72
C SER A 29 -27.87 4.57 -7.85
N LEU A 30 -27.12 4.58 -6.74
CA LEU A 30 -25.67 4.80 -6.76
C LEU A 30 -24.92 3.59 -7.33
N TRP A 31 -25.55 2.42 -7.35
CA TRP A 31 -24.91 1.18 -7.81
C TRP A 31 -25.05 0.99 -9.32
N LEU A 32 -24.20 1.69 -10.07
CA LEU A 32 -24.14 1.61 -11.53
C LEU A 32 -22.90 0.83 -11.99
N ILE A 33 -23.13 -0.41 -12.47
CA ILE A 33 -22.06 -1.28 -12.96
C ILE A 33 -21.27 -0.62 -14.09
N SER A 34 -21.95 0.10 -14.99
CA SER A 34 -21.32 0.83 -16.09
C SER A 34 -20.33 1.89 -15.58
N ALA A 35 -20.70 2.66 -14.56
CA ALA A 35 -19.83 3.68 -13.96
C ALA A 35 -18.59 3.03 -13.31
N VAL A 36 -18.77 1.92 -12.59
CA VAL A 36 -17.65 1.17 -11.98
C VAL A 36 -16.68 0.68 -13.07
N VAL A 37 -17.19 0.12 -14.17
CA VAL A 37 -16.34 -0.37 -15.27
C VAL A 37 -15.57 0.77 -15.93
N ILE A 38 -16.19 1.92 -16.18
CA ILE A 38 -15.53 3.09 -16.78
C ILE A 38 -14.42 3.61 -15.87
N VAL A 39 -14.72 3.84 -14.59
CA VAL A 39 -13.77 4.43 -13.64
C VAL A 39 -12.66 3.44 -13.31
N ALA A 40 -13.00 2.21 -12.92
CA ALA A 40 -12.00 1.20 -12.55
C ALA A 40 -11.19 0.74 -13.77
N GLY A 41 -11.85 0.45 -14.89
CA GLY A 41 -11.20 0.01 -16.13
C GLY A 41 -10.35 1.11 -16.75
N GLY A 42 -10.85 2.33 -16.81
CA GLY A 42 -10.11 3.49 -17.32
C GLY A 42 -8.88 3.79 -16.47
N SER A 43 -9.05 3.90 -15.14
CA SER A 43 -7.94 4.19 -14.23
C SER A 43 -6.88 3.09 -14.24
N PHE A 44 -7.31 1.82 -14.24
CA PHE A 44 -6.39 0.69 -14.34
C PHE A 44 -5.66 0.66 -15.68
N GLY A 45 -6.35 0.98 -16.79
CA GLY A 45 -5.75 1.13 -18.11
C GLY A 45 -4.68 2.21 -18.15
N SER A 46 -4.95 3.38 -17.56
CA SER A 46 -3.99 4.48 -17.47
C SER A 46 -2.77 4.13 -16.63
N VAL A 47 -2.94 3.37 -15.54
CA VAL A 47 -1.82 2.85 -14.75
C VAL A 47 -1.03 1.80 -15.54
N CYS A 48 -1.69 0.92 -16.29
CA CYS A 48 -1.02 -0.02 -17.17
C CYS A 48 -0.16 0.66 -18.25
N LEU A 49 -0.58 1.85 -18.71
CA LEU A 49 0.20 2.66 -19.65
C LEU A 49 1.37 3.40 -18.98
N SER A 50 1.24 3.73 -17.70
CA SER A 50 2.23 4.55 -16.97
C SER A 50 3.35 3.73 -16.34
N TYR A 51 3.13 2.43 -16.08
CA TYR A 51 4.04 1.58 -15.32
C TYR A 51 4.42 0.29 -16.06
N GLY A 52 5.66 -0.16 -15.88
CA GLY A 52 6.16 -1.39 -16.48
C GLY A 52 5.52 -2.65 -15.89
N MET A 53 5.45 -3.72 -16.70
CA MET A 53 4.83 -5.00 -16.32
C MET A 53 5.38 -5.61 -15.02
N ASN A 54 6.68 -5.42 -14.72
CA ASN A 54 7.30 -5.92 -13.49
C ASN A 54 6.75 -5.24 -12.23
N GLN A 55 6.32 -3.98 -12.32
CA GLN A 55 5.75 -3.22 -11.21
C GLN A 55 4.25 -3.55 -11.07
N LEU A 56 3.53 -3.64 -12.19
CA LEU A 56 2.12 -4.03 -12.21
C LEU A 56 1.87 -5.40 -11.58
N LYS A 57 2.76 -6.38 -11.82
CA LYS A 57 2.67 -7.70 -11.17
C LYS A 57 2.79 -7.65 -9.64
N LYS A 58 3.48 -6.63 -9.09
CA LYS A 58 3.59 -6.43 -7.64
C LYS A 58 2.35 -5.75 -7.05
N PHE A 59 1.54 -5.07 -7.85
CA PHE A 59 0.41 -4.26 -7.40
C PHE A 59 -0.62 -5.03 -6.52
N PRO A 60 -1.07 -6.24 -6.86
CA PRO A 60 -2.01 -6.98 -6.01
C PRO A 60 -1.43 -7.31 -4.62
N LYS A 61 -0.13 -7.58 -4.55
CA LYS A 61 0.57 -7.84 -3.28
C LYS A 61 0.67 -6.56 -2.44
N LEU A 62 0.94 -5.42 -3.09
CA LEU A 62 1.00 -4.12 -2.44
C LEU A 62 -0.35 -3.73 -1.83
N LEU A 63 -1.46 -4.01 -2.53
CA LEU A 63 -2.80 -3.82 -1.97
C LEU A 63 -2.94 -4.57 -0.64
N ILE A 64 -2.62 -5.86 -0.58
CA ILE A 64 -2.70 -6.65 0.66
C ILE A 64 -1.76 -6.09 1.76
N GLU A 65 -0.58 -5.62 1.37
CA GLU A 65 0.40 -5.06 2.31
C GLU A 65 -0.12 -3.80 3.01
N VAL A 66 -0.88 -2.94 2.32
CA VAL A 66 -1.54 -1.76 2.92
C VAL A 66 -2.50 -2.16 4.05
N TYR A 67 -3.16 -3.31 3.92
CA TYR A 67 -4.07 -3.83 4.95
C TYR A 67 -3.33 -4.54 6.10
N THR A 68 -2.05 -4.85 5.94
CA THR A 68 -1.25 -5.59 6.92
C THR A 68 -0.52 -4.64 7.86
N ASN A 69 -0.56 -4.89 9.18
CA ASN A 69 0.14 -4.04 10.14
C ASN A 69 1.67 -4.20 10.04
N PRO A 70 2.44 -3.14 10.33
CA PRO A 70 3.90 -3.26 10.48
C PRO A 70 4.23 -4.27 11.57
N LYS A 71 5.20 -5.15 11.28
CA LYS A 71 5.52 -6.34 12.09
C LYS A 71 6.33 -6.07 13.36
N SER A 72 6.92 -4.88 13.51
CA SER A 72 7.78 -4.51 14.64
C SER A 72 7.58 -3.04 14.97
N THR A 73 7.51 -2.69 16.25
CA THR A 73 7.57 -1.29 16.65
C THR A 73 9.02 -0.82 16.74
N VAL A 74 9.24 0.49 16.63
CA VAL A 74 10.56 1.10 16.79
C VAL A 74 11.15 0.75 18.16
N ASN A 75 10.31 0.75 19.21
CA ASN A 75 10.73 0.44 20.58
C ASN A 75 11.21 -1.01 20.72
N ASP A 76 10.46 -1.98 20.19
CA ASP A 76 10.86 -3.39 20.21
C ASP A 76 12.22 -3.60 19.52
N THR A 77 12.44 -2.86 18.42
CA THR A 77 13.69 -2.91 17.66
C THR A 77 14.86 -2.33 18.47
N ILE A 78 14.65 -1.22 19.18
CA ILE A 78 15.67 -0.60 20.05
C ILE A 78 16.05 -1.55 21.19
N GLU A 79 15.06 -2.10 21.90
CA GLU A 79 15.31 -3.05 23.00
C GLU A 79 16.07 -4.29 22.52
N TYR A 80 15.72 -4.78 21.33
CA TYR A 80 16.42 -5.89 20.70
C TYR A 80 17.88 -5.56 20.38
N LEU A 81 18.17 -4.37 19.83
CA LEU A 81 19.53 -3.92 19.57
C LEU A 81 20.36 -3.75 20.86
N ILE A 82 19.75 -3.24 21.93
CA ILE A 82 20.40 -3.14 23.25
C ILE A 82 20.76 -4.54 23.78
N THR A 83 19.84 -5.49 23.68
CA THR A 83 20.04 -6.88 24.11
C THR A 83 21.19 -7.53 23.33
N LEU A 84 21.27 -7.30 22.01
CA LEU A 84 22.38 -7.77 21.18
C LEU A 84 23.71 -7.13 21.58
N SER A 85 23.73 -5.82 21.87
CA SER A 85 24.93 -5.11 22.33
C SER A 85 25.47 -5.67 23.65
N GLN A 86 24.58 -5.94 24.61
CA GLN A 86 24.95 -6.58 25.88
C GLN A 86 25.51 -7.99 25.67
N THR A 87 24.87 -8.77 24.80
CA THR A 87 25.30 -10.13 24.45
C THR A 87 26.68 -10.12 23.80
N ALA A 88 26.94 -9.19 22.87
CA ALA A 88 28.25 -9.01 22.25
C ALA A 88 29.35 -8.66 23.25
N LYS A 89 29.05 -7.78 24.22
CA LYS A 89 30.00 -7.39 25.28
C LYS A 89 30.34 -8.52 26.23
N GLN A 90 29.36 -9.35 26.60
CA GLN A 90 29.55 -10.42 27.59
C GLN A 90 30.14 -11.70 26.97
N ASN A 91 29.63 -12.08 25.79
CA ASN A 91 29.89 -13.40 25.19
C ASN A 91 30.69 -13.32 23.88
N GLY A 92 31.09 -12.12 23.44
CA GLY A 92 31.82 -11.89 22.21
C GLY A 92 30.95 -11.93 20.94
N LEU A 93 31.53 -11.57 19.79
CA LEU A 93 30.81 -11.42 18.53
C LEU A 93 30.20 -12.73 18.00
N LEU A 94 30.88 -13.87 18.20
CA LEU A 94 30.41 -15.19 17.74
C LEU A 94 29.08 -15.61 18.40
N SER A 95 28.76 -15.04 19.57
CA SER A 95 27.48 -15.28 20.24
C SER A 95 26.30 -14.63 19.50
N LEU A 96 26.54 -13.58 18.72
CA LEU A 96 25.52 -12.92 17.90
C LEU A 96 25.08 -13.80 16.73
N GLU A 97 26.01 -14.54 16.10
CA GLU A 97 25.68 -15.48 15.04
C GLU A 97 24.70 -16.55 15.54
N LYS A 98 24.97 -17.11 16.72
CA LYS A 98 24.07 -18.07 17.38
C LYS A 98 22.73 -17.43 17.70
N ALA A 99 22.68 -16.21 18.21
CA ALA A 99 21.43 -15.50 18.51
C ALA A 99 20.56 -15.30 17.24
N VAL A 100 21.20 -15.03 16.10
CA VAL A 100 20.51 -14.79 14.83
C VAL A 100 20.12 -16.08 14.09
N MET A 101 20.90 -17.15 14.25
CA MET A 101 20.62 -18.46 13.64
C MET A 101 19.64 -19.32 14.44
N THR A 102 19.63 -19.20 15.77
CA THR A 102 18.79 -20.00 16.68
C THR A 102 17.44 -19.34 16.96
N ALA A 103 17.18 -18.16 16.39
CA ALA A 103 15.91 -17.46 16.55
C ALA A 103 14.75 -18.39 16.09
N ASP A 104 13.83 -18.63 17.03
CA ASP A 104 12.65 -19.46 16.90
C ASP A 104 11.97 -19.24 15.53
N PRO A 105 11.57 -20.27 14.77
CA PRO A 105 10.89 -20.11 13.48
C PRO A 105 9.63 -19.23 13.53
N LYS A 106 9.07 -18.97 14.73
CA LYS A 106 7.97 -18.02 14.98
C LYS A 106 8.41 -16.57 15.20
N LYS A 107 9.66 -16.31 15.60
CA LYS A 107 10.27 -14.98 15.76
C LYS A 107 11.33 -14.78 14.67
N LYS A 108 10.88 -14.66 13.42
CA LYS A 108 11.80 -14.33 12.31
C LYS A 108 12.37 -12.92 12.51
N ILE A 109 13.67 -12.86 12.76
CA ILE A 109 14.46 -11.62 12.69
C ILE A 109 14.33 -11.04 11.28
N ASP A 110 14.24 -9.72 11.20
CA ASP A 110 14.21 -9.02 9.92
C ASP A 110 15.47 -9.37 9.09
N PRO A 111 15.32 -9.76 7.80
CA PRO A 111 16.45 -10.06 6.92
C PRO A 111 17.51 -8.94 6.85
N PHE A 112 17.08 -7.67 6.89
CA PHE A 112 17.97 -6.50 6.91
C PHE A 112 18.86 -6.52 8.15
N LEU A 113 18.25 -6.68 9.33
CA LEU A 113 18.98 -6.70 10.59
C LEU A 113 19.90 -7.92 10.71
N LYS A 114 19.43 -9.09 10.25
CA LYS A 114 20.24 -10.32 10.19
C LYS A 114 21.51 -10.11 9.34
N ARG A 115 21.38 -9.46 8.18
CA ARG A 115 22.52 -9.18 7.29
C ARG A 115 23.54 -8.28 7.98
N GLY A 116 23.09 -7.20 8.62
CA GLY A 116 23.96 -6.29 9.37
C GLY A 116 24.71 -6.99 10.51
N ILE A 117 24.04 -7.84 11.29
CA ILE A 117 24.68 -8.58 12.39
C ILE A 117 25.76 -9.54 11.86
N LEU A 118 25.47 -10.27 10.79
CA LEU A 118 26.45 -11.19 10.18
C LEU A 118 27.68 -10.43 9.65
N SER A 119 27.50 -9.27 9.02
CA SER A 119 28.63 -8.45 8.57
C SER A 119 29.53 -7.97 9.71
N VAL A 120 28.97 -7.72 10.90
CA VAL A 120 29.76 -7.41 12.11
C VAL A 120 30.52 -8.63 12.60
N VAL A 121 29.90 -9.82 12.59
CA VAL A 121 30.57 -11.09 12.97
C VAL A 121 31.72 -11.41 12.04
N ASP A 122 31.56 -11.15 10.74
CA ASP A 122 32.58 -11.35 9.70
C ASP A 122 33.74 -10.35 9.81
N GLY A 123 33.67 -9.37 10.73
CA GLY A 123 34.73 -8.37 10.93
C GLY A 123 34.80 -7.33 9.81
N THR A 124 33.68 -7.06 9.13
CA THR A 124 33.61 -5.99 8.12
C THR A 124 33.81 -4.64 8.78
N ASP A 125 34.52 -3.73 8.11
CA ASP A 125 34.74 -2.37 8.60
C ASP A 125 33.40 -1.63 8.85
N PRO A 126 33.24 -0.90 9.98
CA PRO A 126 32.00 -0.20 10.31
C PRO A 126 31.53 0.80 9.24
N GLU A 127 32.44 1.51 8.56
CA GLU A 127 32.07 2.45 7.51
C GLU A 127 31.46 1.72 6.32
N LYS A 128 32.04 0.58 5.95
CA LYS A 128 31.54 -0.27 4.86
C LYS A 128 30.20 -0.92 5.20
N ILE A 129 30.01 -1.35 6.45
CA ILE A 129 28.69 -1.86 6.90
C ILE A 129 27.64 -0.75 6.76
N ASN A 130 27.96 0.46 7.20
CA ASN A 130 27.05 1.60 7.09
C ASN A 130 26.70 1.90 5.63
N GLU A 131 27.68 1.95 4.73
CA GLU A 131 27.47 2.15 3.30
C GLU A 131 26.54 1.08 2.69
N ILE A 132 26.78 -0.20 2.98
CA ILE A 132 25.94 -1.31 2.49
C ILE A 132 24.51 -1.18 3.01
N MET A 133 24.35 -0.93 4.31
CA MET A 133 23.03 -0.85 4.94
C MET A 133 22.25 0.38 4.46
N GLN A 134 22.90 1.53 4.26
CA GLN A 134 22.28 2.72 3.66
C GLN A 134 21.87 2.48 2.20
N SER A 135 22.70 1.79 1.43
CA SER A 135 22.37 1.42 0.05
C SER A 135 21.15 0.50 -0.01
N ASP A 136 21.08 -0.50 0.86
CA ASP A 136 19.92 -1.38 0.99
C ASP A 136 18.64 -0.60 1.36
N ILE A 137 18.73 0.35 2.30
CA ILE A 137 17.61 1.25 2.67
C ILE A 137 17.17 2.08 1.46
N TYR A 138 18.12 2.69 0.75
CA TYR A 138 17.84 3.53 -0.41
C TYR A 138 17.11 2.76 -1.52
N VAL A 139 17.57 1.54 -1.83
CA VAL A 139 16.91 0.68 -2.82
C VAL A 139 15.50 0.31 -2.36
N TYR A 140 15.32 0.00 -1.07
CA TYR A 140 14.00 -0.29 -0.51
C TYR A 140 13.06 0.91 -0.62
N GLU A 141 13.53 2.11 -0.28
CA GLU A 141 12.75 3.35 -0.37
C GLU A 141 12.37 3.66 -1.81
N GLN A 142 13.28 3.51 -2.78
CA GLN A 142 12.95 3.69 -4.20
C GLN A 142 11.85 2.72 -4.66
N ASP A 143 11.98 1.44 -4.30
CA ASP A 143 10.98 0.42 -4.63
C ASP A 143 9.60 0.76 -4.03
N LYS A 144 9.58 1.29 -2.79
CA LYS A 144 8.35 1.73 -2.13
C LYS A 144 7.80 3.03 -2.71
N GLN A 145 8.66 3.96 -3.14
CA GLN A 145 8.23 5.20 -3.79
C GLN A 145 7.51 4.91 -5.11
N ILE A 146 7.99 3.93 -5.87
CA ILE A 146 7.32 3.43 -7.08
C ILE A 146 5.97 2.78 -6.73
N ALA A 147 5.91 2.05 -5.61
CA ALA A 147 4.65 1.48 -5.15
C ALA A 147 3.61 2.58 -4.81
N ILE A 148 4.04 3.62 -4.11
CA ILE A 148 3.20 4.77 -3.72
C ILE A 148 2.73 5.53 -4.96
N SER A 149 3.62 5.80 -5.92
CA SER A 149 3.26 6.55 -7.12
C SER A 149 2.18 5.86 -7.97
N MET A 150 2.14 4.52 -7.98
CA MET A 150 1.04 3.78 -8.61
C MET A 150 -0.32 4.10 -7.96
N PHE A 151 -0.39 4.20 -6.63
CA PHE A 151 -1.61 4.59 -5.92
C PHE A 151 -1.97 6.06 -6.15
N ASP A 152 -0.98 6.96 -6.17
CA ASP A 152 -1.20 8.37 -6.49
C ASP A 152 -1.74 8.55 -7.90
N SER A 153 -1.26 7.74 -8.84
CA SER A 153 -1.75 7.73 -10.22
C SER A 153 -3.20 7.24 -10.30
N LEU A 154 -3.57 6.19 -9.56
CA LEU A 154 -4.96 5.76 -9.46
C LEU A 154 -5.85 6.85 -8.86
N ALA A 155 -5.39 7.51 -7.79
CA ALA A 155 -6.10 8.61 -7.15
C ALA A 155 -6.27 9.82 -8.08
N ALA A 156 -5.30 10.07 -8.96
CA ALA A 156 -5.35 11.14 -9.95
C ALA A 156 -6.27 10.81 -11.15
N PHE A 157 -6.23 9.57 -11.66
CA PHE A 157 -7.01 9.18 -12.83
C PHE A 157 -8.48 8.86 -12.52
N ALA A 158 -8.78 8.33 -11.33
CA ALA A 158 -10.15 7.94 -10.98
C ALA A 158 -11.17 9.09 -11.08
N PRO A 159 -10.90 10.32 -10.58
CA PRO A 159 -11.81 11.46 -10.77
C PRO A 159 -11.97 11.86 -12.23
N ALA A 160 -10.89 11.81 -13.03
CA ALA A 160 -10.92 12.17 -14.44
C ALA A 160 -11.83 11.21 -15.24
N PHE A 161 -11.69 9.90 -15.04
CA PHE A 161 -12.60 8.92 -15.64
C PHE A 161 -14.02 8.99 -15.05
N GLY A 162 -14.16 9.41 -13.79
CA GLY A 162 -15.46 9.73 -13.19
C GLY A 162 -16.18 10.82 -13.98
N MET A 163 -15.49 11.92 -14.29
CA MET A 163 -16.06 12.98 -15.12
C MET A 163 -16.39 12.51 -16.54
N ILE A 164 -15.53 11.69 -17.17
CA ILE A 164 -15.84 11.06 -18.47
C ILE A 164 -17.10 10.19 -18.36
N GLY A 165 -17.25 9.43 -17.27
CA GLY A 165 -18.44 8.63 -16.98
C GLY A 165 -19.71 9.49 -16.88
N THR A 166 -19.64 10.68 -16.29
CA THR A 166 -20.78 11.60 -16.27
C THR A 166 -21.18 12.04 -17.68
N ILE A 167 -20.22 12.35 -18.55
CA ILE A 167 -20.48 12.75 -19.95
C ILE A 167 -21.12 11.60 -20.72
N ILE A 168 -20.58 10.38 -20.60
CA ILE A 168 -21.15 9.19 -21.24
C ILE A 168 -22.58 8.93 -20.75
N GLY A 169 -22.81 9.06 -19.44
CA GLY A 169 -24.14 8.93 -18.84
C GLY A 169 -25.14 9.96 -19.39
N MET A 170 -24.73 11.23 -19.48
CA MET A 170 -25.55 12.29 -20.08
C MET A 170 -25.86 12.03 -21.56
N ILE A 171 -24.88 11.59 -22.34
CA ILE A 171 -25.09 11.23 -23.76
C ILE A 171 -26.09 10.08 -23.87
N SER A 172 -25.96 9.06 -23.03
CA SER A 172 -26.90 7.93 -23.01
C SER A 172 -28.32 8.38 -22.65
N MET A 173 -28.47 9.27 -21.67
CA MET A 173 -29.77 9.82 -21.28
C MET A 173 -30.42 10.62 -22.43
N LEU A 174 -29.65 11.49 -23.08
CA LEU A 174 -30.11 12.28 -24.22
C LEU A 174 -30.44 11.40 -25.44
N SER A 175 -29.66 10.35 -25.68
CA SER A 175 -29.87 9.41 -26.78
C SER A 175 -31.02 8.42 -26.53
N ALA A 176 -31.33 8.08 -25.28
CA ALA A 176 -32.43 7.19 -24.91
C ALA A 176 -33.82 7.82 -25.14
N GLY A 177 -33.86 9.13 -25.37
CA GLY A 177 -35.00 9.85 -25.90
C GLY A 177 -35.65 10.75 -24.85
N MET A 178 -35.65 12.06 -25.15
CA MET A 178 -36.60 13.00 -24.55
C MET A 178 -38.06 12.71 -24.97
N ASP A 179 -38.28 11.79 -25.91
CA ASP A 179 -39.60 11.47 -26.49
C ASP A 179 -40.38 10.39 -25.72
N ASN A 180 -39.78 9.66 -24.77
CA ASN A 180 -40.46 8.61 -24.01
C ASN A 180 -40.03 8.58 -22.53
N PRO A 181 -40.75 9.28 -21.63
CA PRO A 181 -40.40 9.42 -20.21
C PRO A 181 -40.25 8.10 -19.44
N ASP A 182 -40.92 7.04 -19.89
CA ASP A 182 -40.92 5.72 -19.24
C ASP A 182 -39.59 4.97 -19.34
N LYS A 183 -38.65 5.44 -20.19
CA LYS A 183 -37.29 4.86 -20.32
C LYS A 183 -36.25 5.55 -19.43
N LEU A 184 -36.64 6.59 -18.68
CA LEU A 184 -35.75 7.39 -17.82
C LEU A 184 -35.76 6.96 -16.35
N THR A 185 -36.55 5.94 -16.00
CA THR A 185 -36.57 5.28 -14.67
C THR A 185 -35.75 4.00 -14.67
#